data_AF-A0A534RHR3-F1
#
_entry.id   AF-A0A534RHR3-F1
#
_cell.length_a   1.000
_cell.length_b   1.000
_cell.length_c   1.000
_cell.angle_alpha   90.00
_cell.angle_beta   90.00
_cell.angle_gamma   90.00
#
_symmetry.space_group_name_H-M   'P 1'
#
loop_
_entity.id
_entity.type
_entity.pdbx_description
1 polymer ?
#
loop_
_entity_poly.entity_id
_entity_poly.type
_entity_poly.pdbx_seq_one_letter_code
_entity_poly.pdbx_strand_id
1 'polypeptide(L)'
;MPSARLMSRPVWWLLAISLVSPHRGGAAVRARDGLKLVRLVAVPVRPDQSGIGSLRAVDSLLFFATGGARNALWRTNGHPNGTRPLRDVAFKLDPNDRYEFVGVDGKLFFTRDASVDGPRELWVTNGRFGGAKQLAQRLADNLTAVSGTLFFTSPERGANVLWRSDGTPEGTAQVAVINAGGPGSTGPFGFTAVGGRLFFFLGDDGNQMIALYVSDGTTTGMIKVAGLGGMWIVDAGGVALFSDRQHLWRSDGTSAGTSQLADVGS
;
A
#
# COMPACT_ATOMS: atom_id res chain seq x y z
N MET A 1 -9.33 25.43 52.20
CA MET A 1 -8.86 24.46 51.19
C MET A 1 -9.57 24.78 49.88
N PRO A 2 -8.88 25.09 48.77
CA PRO A 2 -9.56 25.28 47.51
C PRO A 2 -9.85 23.93 46.85
N SER A 3 -11.12 23.72 46.52
CA SER A 3 -11.63 22.59 45.74
C SER A 3 -11.06 22.62 44.31
N ALA A 4 -10.27 21.61 43.95
CA ALA A 4 -9.86 21.40 42.57
C ALA A 4 -11.07 21.01 41.71
N ARG A 5 -11.50 21.91 40.82
CA ARG A 5 -12.44 21.57 39.74
C ARG A 5 -11.75 20.54 38.84
N LEU A 6 -12.31 19.34 38.72
CA LEU A 6 -12.03 18.46 37.58
C LEU A 6 -12.50 19.19 36.32
N MET A 7 -11.59 19.85 35.61
CA MET A 7 -11.83 20.23 34.22
C MET A 7 -11.81 18.95 33.39
N SER A 8 -12.99 18.48 33.00
CA SER A 8 -13.13 17.47 31.95
C SER A 8 -12.53 18.03 30.65
N ARG A 9 -11.41 17.46 30.19
CA ARG A 9 -10.82 17.81 28.90
C ARG A 9 -11.77 17.37 27.77
N PRO A 10 -12.01 18.19 26.74
CA PRO A 10 -12.87 17.80 25.62
C PRO A 10 -12.22 16.63 24.86
N VAL A 11 -12.97 15.54 24.71
CA VAL A 11 -12.65 14.42 23.81
C VAL A 11 -13.34 14.70 22.49
N TRP A 12 -12.57 14.81 21.41
CA TRP A 12 -13.11 15.04 20.07
C TRP A 12 -13.28 13.70 19.35
N TRP A 13 -14.41 13.54 18.64
CA TRP A 13 -14.76 12.33 17.90
C TRP A 13 -14.59 12.58 16.40
N LEU A 14 -13.91 11.67 15.69
CA LEU A 14 -13.87 11.65 14.21
C LEU A 14 -14.56 10.39 13.67
N LEU A 15 -15.21 10.57 12.52
CA LEU A 15 -16.03 9.58 11.81
C LEU A 15 -15.12 8.70 10.93
N ALA A 16 -14.94 7.42 11.26
CA ALA A 16 -14.30 6.46 10.36
C ALA A 16 -15.33 5.45 9.86
N ILE A 17 -15.39 5.25 8.54
CA ILE A 17 -16.26 4.27 7.88
C ILE A 17 -15.48 2.96 7.77
N SER A 18 -16.00 1.88 8.34
CA SER A 18 -15.49 0.52 8.13
C SER A 18 -16.60 -0.38 7.61
N LEU A 19 -16.29 -1.19 6.60
CA LEU A 19 -17.19 -2.20 6.04
C LEU A 19 -17.09 -3.47 6.89
N VAL A 20 -18.20 -3.90 7.49
CA VAL A 20 -18.28 -5.16 8.25
C VAL A 20 -19.05 -6.20 7.45
N SER A 21 -18.43 -7.36 7.20
CA SER A 21 -19.14 -8.55 6.71
C SER A 21 -19.88 -9.24 7.87
N PRO A 22 -21.14 -9.69 7.68
CA PRO A 22 -21.90 -10.31 8.75
C PRO A 22 -21.41 -11.73 9.00
N HIS A 23 -20.84 -12.00 10.17
CA HIS A 23 -20.83 -13.36 10.71
C HIS A 23 -22.12 -13.66 11.47
N ARG A 24 -22.54 -14.92 11.34
CA ARG A 24 -23.82 -15.49 11.75
C ARG A 24 -24.07 -15.39 13.26
N GLY A 25 -25.31 -15.07 13.61
CA GLY A 25 -25.90 -15.41 14.92
C GLY A 25 -26.32 -14.19 15.75
N GLY A 26 -27.54 -13.71 15.53
CA GLY A 26 -28.19 -12.72 16.38
C GLY A 26 -29.31 -11.97 15.65
N ALA A 27 -30.55 -12.16 16.08
CA ALA A 27 -31.84 -11.64 15.60
C ALA A 27 -31.81 -10.56 14.49
N ALA A 28 -32.44 -10.90 13.37
CA ALA A 28 -32.60 -10.04 12.19
C ALA A 28 -33.48 -8.81 12.48
N VAL A 29 -32.92 -7.62 12.28
CA VAL A 29 -33.71 -6.44 11.89
C VAL A 29 -33.65 -6.39 10.36
N ARG A 30 -34.77 -6.70 9.70
CA ARG A 30 -34.92 -6.53 8.25
C ARG A 30 -34.94 -5.04 7.93
N ALA A 31 -33.87 -4.52 7.33
CA ALA A 31 -33.94 -3.29 6.53
C ALA A 31 -34.44 -3.68 5.13
N ARG A 32 -35.46 -2.97 4.63
CA ARG A 32 -36.11 -3.25 3.34
C ARG A 32 -35.35 -2.76 2.11
N ASP A 33 -34.26 -2.01 2.28
CA ASP A 33 -33.40 -1.54 1.21
C ASP A 33 -31.96 -1.91 1.56
N GLY A 34 -31.22 -2.49 0.62
CA GLY A 34 -30.01 -3.28 0.85
C GLY A 34 -28.76 -2.53 1.39
N LEU A 35 -28.92 -1.43 2.10
CA LEU A 35 -27.85 -0.73 2.81
C LEU A 35 -27.71 -1.29 4.24
N LYS A 36 -26.65 -2.06 4.46
CA LYS A 36 -26.27 -2.52 5.82
C LYS A 36 -25.79 -1.35 6.67
N LEU A 37 -26.19 -1.35 7.94
CA LEU A 37 -25.81 -0.37 8.96
C LEU A 37 -24.28 -0.14 8.98
N VAL A 38 -23.89 1.13 8.82
CA VAL A 38 -22.53 1.65 9.07
C VAL A 38 -22.37 1.85 10.56
N ARG A 39 -21.43 1.14 11.20
CA ARG A 39 -21.11 1.40 12.62
C ARG A 39 -20.14 2.58 12.68
N LEU A 40 -20.57 3.70 13.26
CA LEU A 40 -19.67 4.80 13.62
C LEU A 40 -18.67 4.31 14.67
N VAL A 41 -17.38 4.39 14.34
CA VAL A 41 -16.31 4.10 15.29
C VAL A 41 -15.70 5.42 15.71
N ALA A 42 -15.84 5.74 16.99
CA ALA A 42 -15.32 6.95 17.55
C ALA A 42 -13.85 6.71 17.95
N VAL A 43 -12.90 7.34 17.26
CA VAL A 43 -11.47 7.21 17.54
C VAL A 43 -11.08 8.28 18.58
N PRO A 44 -10.59 7.90 19.78
CA PRO A 44 -10.08 8.87 20.73
C PRO A 44 -8.75 9.42 20.24
N VAL A 45 -8.77 10.65 19.71
CA VAL A 45 -7.57 11.39 19.29
C VAL A 45 -7.20 12.39 20.38
N ARG A 46 -5.91 12.52 20.72
CA ARG A 46 -5.48 13.55 21.69
C ARG A 46 -5.51 14.94 21.04
N PRO A 47 -5.68 16.04 21.79
CA PRO A 47 -5.71 17.40 21.23
C PRO A 47 -4.43 17.81 20.48
N ASP A 48 -3.30 17.17 20.76
CA ASP A 48 -2.00 17.39 20.09
C ASP A 48 -1.82 16.54 18.82
N GLN A 49 -2.82 15.74 18.46
CA GLN A 49 -2.82 14.90 17.26
C GLN A 49 -3.72 15.51 16.18
N SER A 50 -3.10 16.02 15.12
CA SER A 50 -3.79 16.62 13.97
C SER A 50 -3.91 15.61 12.83
N GLY A 51 -5.11 15.13 12.55
CA GLY A 51 -5.45 14.35 11.35
C GLY A 51 -5.26 12.83 11.46
N ILE A 52 -6.13 12.11 10.76
CA ILE A 52 -6.07 10.66 10.53
C ILE A 52 -5.78 10.45 9.04
N GLY A 53 -4.79 9.62 8.71
CA GLY A 53 -4.38 9.33 7.34
C GLY A 53 -3.99 7.87 7.14
N SER A 54 -3.69 7.50 5.88
CA SER A 54 -3.25 6.15 5.48
C SER A 54 -4.14 5.04 6.03
N LEU A 55 -5.44 5.12 5.77
CA LEU A 55 -6.39 4.07 6.17
C LEU A 55 -6.13 2.81 5.34
N ARG A 56 -5.82 1.70 6.01
CA ARG A 56 -5.65 0.40 5.36
C ARG A 56 -6.36 -0.69 6.14
N ALA A 57 -7.35 -1.32 5.49
CA ALA A 57 -7.94 -2.55 6.00
C ALA A 57 -6.99 -3.73 5.76
N VAL A 58 -6.82 -4.55 6.79
CA VAL A 58 -6.09 -5.83 6.75
C VAL A 58 -6.90 -6.79 7.60
N ASP A 59 -7.46 -7.81 6.97
CA ASP A 59 -8.46 -8.71 7.55
C ASP A 59 -9.60 -7.95 8.26
N SER A 60 -9.78 -8.18 9.56
CA SER A 60 -10.79 -7.54 10.41
C SER A 60 -10.32 -6.25 11.07
N LEU A 61 -9.10 -5.81 10.79
CA LEU A 61 -8.50 -4.63 11.37
C LEU A 61 -8.41 -3.50 10.35
N LEU A 62 -8.67 -2.28 10.82
CA LEU A 62 -8.30 -1.05 10.13
C LEU A 62 -7.04 -0.50 10.79
N PHE A 63 -6.01 -0.30 10.00
CA PHE A 63 -4.80 0.43 10.36
C PHE A 63 -4.88 1.87 9.86
N PHE A 64 -4.34 2.80 10.62
CA PHE A 64 -4.29 4.22 10.26
C PHE A 64 -3.18 4.94 11.01
N ALA A 65 -2.68 6.02 10.44
CA ALA A 65 -1.73 6.91 11.09
C ALA A 65 -2.46 8.13 11.68
N THR A 66 -2.00 8.60 12.84
CA THR A 66 -2.39 9.91 13.39
C THR A 66 -1.21 10.88 13.31
N GLY A 67 -1.45 12.09 12.80
CA GLY A 67 -0.46 13.18 12.78
C GLY A 67 -0.38 13.93 14.12
N GLY A 68 0.66 14.74 14.36
CA GLY A 68 0.79 15.65 15.52
C GLY A 68 2.17 15.68 16.17
N ALA A 69 2.26 16.17 17.42
CA ALA A 69 3.53 16.24 18.17
C ALA A 69 4.17 14.86 18.41
N ARG A 70 3.35 13.79 18.37
CA ARG A 70 3.78 12.40 18.34
C ARG A 70 2.92 11.60 17.36
N ASN A 71 3.49 11.39 16.19
CA ASN A 71 2.92 10.52 15.19
C ASN A 71 2.82 9.08 15.69
N ALA A 72 1.73 8.38 15.36
CA ALA A 72 1.50 7.02 15.82
C ALA A 72 0.75 6.19 14.76
N LEU A 73 1.15 4.94 14.61
CA LEU A 73 0.35 3.92 13.93
C LEU A 73 -0.68 3.36 14.90
N TRP A 74 -1.91 3.26 14.44
CA TRP A 74 -3.03 2.74 15.19
C TRP A 74 -3.64 1.54 14.48
N ARG A 75 -4.36 0.75 15.27
CA ARG A 75 -5.30 -0.24 14.77
C ARG A 75 -6.65 -0.09 15.44
N THR A 76 -7.69 -0.51 14.76
CA THR A 76 -9.03 -0.69 15.32
C THR A 76 -9.72 -1.90 14.72
N ASN A 77 -10.50 -2.60 15.54
CA ASN A 77 -11.47 -3.60 15.10
C ASN A 77 -12.90 -3.03 15.02
N GLY A 78 -13.05 -1.70 15.09
CA GLY A 78 -14.34 -1.02 15.11
C GLY A 78 -15.00 -0.90 16.47
N HIS A 79 -14.32 -1.25 17.56
CA HIS A 79 -14.81 -1.05 18.94
C HIS A 79 -13.87 -0.10 19.71
N PRO A 80 -14.37 0.82 20.56
CA PRO A 80 -13.52 1.72 21.35
C PRO A 80 -12.40 1.01 22.11
N ASN A 81 -12.72 -0.09 22.79
CA ASN A 81 -11.73 -0.91 23.52
C ASN A 81 -10.72 -1.61 22.60
N GLY A 82 -11.00 -1.78 21.31
CA GLY A 82 -10.08 -2.36 20.32
C GLY A 82 -9.32 -1.33 19.48
N THR A 83 -9.65 -0.05 19.60
CA THR A 83 -8.94 1.07 18.99
C THR A 83 -7.74 1.45 19.85
N ARG A 84 -6.52 1.12 19.40
CA ARG A 84 -5.31 1.29 20.21
C ARG A 84 -4.09 1.66 19.34
N PRO A 85 -3.16 2.48 19.86
CA PRO A 85 -1.90 2.73 19.18
C PRO A 85 -0.99 1.51 19.27
N LEU A 86 -0.20 1.27 18.23
CA LEU A 86 0.95 0.37 18.25
C LEU A 86 2.12 1.12 18.90
N ARG A 87 2.16 1.12 20.24
CA ARG A 87 3.12 1.90 21.06
C ARG A 87 4.58 1.46 20.91
N ASP A 88 4.79 0.31 20.28
CA ASP A 88 6.06 -0.33 19.97
C ASP A 88 6.69 0.18 18.66
N VAL A 89 5.97 0.99 17.89
CA VAL A 89 6.51 1.59 16.68
C VAL A 89 6.77 3.07 16.94
N ALA A 90 8.04 3.39 17.23
CA ALA A 90 8.47 4.77 17.34
C ALA A 90 8.54 5.36 15.92
N PHE A 91 7.62 6.24 15.54
CA PHE A 91 7.70 6.94 14.26
C PHE A 91 8.19 8.37 14.46
N LYS A 92 8.93 8.85 13.48
CA LYS A 92 9.01 10.27 13.17
C LYS A 92 8.41 10.42 11.76
N LEU A 93 7.08 10.48 11.68
CA LEU A 93 6.47 10.63 10.36
C LEU A 93 6.76 12.03 9.79
N ASP A 94 7.25 12.10 8.55
CA ASP A 94 7.35 13.36 7.80
C ASP A 94 5.97 13.68 7.19
N PRO A 95 5.40 14.89 7.37
CA PRO A 95 4.12 15.27 6.76
C PRO A 95 4.06 15.15 5.23
N ASN A 96 5.21 15.12 4.54
CA ASN A 96 5.32 14.95 3.09
C ASN A 96 5.42 13.47 2.68
N ASP A 97 5.64 12.56 3.63
CA ASP A 97 5.69 11.13 3.34
C ASP A 97 4.29 10.59 3.05
N ARG A 98 4.10 10.15 1.81
CA ARG A 98 2.96 9.33 1.44
C ARG A 98 3.18 7.94 2.02
N TYR A 99 2.70 7.69 3.24
CA TYR A 99 2.87 6.37 3.88
C TYR A 99 2.11 5.29 3.09
N GLU A 100 2.84 4.42 2.39
CA GLU A 100 2.29 3.27 1.67
C GLU A 100 1.99 2.14 2.66
N PHE A 101 0.78 2.14 3.20
CA PHE A 101 0.27 1.02 3.99
C PHE A 101 -0.26 -0.05 3.05
N VAL A 102 0.39 -1.21 3.05
CA VAL A 102 0.04 -2.33 2.17
C VAL A 102 -0.30 -3.55 3.02
N GLY A 103 -1.52 -4.04 2.84
CA GLY A 103 -2.01 -5.25 3.50
C GLY A 103 -1.68 -6.48 2.68
N VAL A 104 -1.06 -7.48 3.29
CA VAL A 104 -0.71 -8.77 2.67
C VAL A 104 -0.89 -9.86 3.73
N ASP A 105 -1.77 -10.83 3.47
CA ASP A 105 -2.01 -12.02 4.32
C ASP A 105 -2.06 -11.74 5.83
N GLY A 106 -2.95 -10.82 6.23
CA GLY A 106 -3.14 -10.45 7.64
C GLY A 106 -2.03 -9.57 8.24
N LYS A 107 -1.03 -9.19 7.45
CA LYS A 107 0.09 -8.33 7.85
C LYS A 107 -0.06 -6.95 7.20
N LEU A 108 0.33 -5.92 7.94
CA LEU A 108 0.53 -4.58 7.43
C LEU A 108 2.02 -4.39 7.16
N PHE A 109 2.35 -4.11 5.90
CA PHE A 109 3.64 -3.58 5.49
C PHE A 109 3.54 -2.05 5.38
N PHE A 110 4.61 -1.38 5.78
CA PHE A 110 4.69 0.07 5.73
C PHE A 110 6.15 0.52 5.65
N THR A 111 6.37 1.66 5.03
CA THR A 111 7.67 2.34 5.02
C THR A 111 7.76 3.31 6.20
N ARG A 112 8.97 3.46 6.74
CA ARG A 112 9.28 4.40 7.80
C ARG A 112 10.61 5.07 7.50
N ASP A 113 10.62 6.39 7.55
CA ASP A 113 11.84 7.17 7.57
C ASP A 113 12.54 7.10 8.94
N ALA A 114 13.82 6.77 8.93
CA ALA A 114 14.66 6.82 10.14
C ALA A 114 14.88 8.28 10.62
N SER A 115 14.82 9.26 9.69
CA SER A 115 14.83 10.71 9.89
C SER A 115 14.25 11.41 8.66
N VAL A 116 13.98 12.73 8.70
CA VAL A 116 13.49 13.52 7.52
C VAL A 116 14.36 13.29 6.27
N ASP A 117 15.66 13.08 6.46
CA ASP A 117 16.61 12.77 5.39
C ASP A 117 17.15 11.32 5.48
N GLY A 118 16.52 10.48 6.30
CA GLY A 118 16.96 9.12 6.58
C GLY A 118 16.37 8.11 5.60
N PRO A 119 16.91 6.88 5.55
CA PRO A 119 16.39 5.86 4.66
C PRO A 119 14.95 5.43 5.01
N ARG A 120 14.12 5.20 3.99
CA ARG A 120 12.82 4.52 4.05
C ARG A 120 12.97 3.05 4.36
N GLU A 121 12.90 2.68 5.62
CA GLU A 121 12.97 1.28 6.05
C GLU A 121 11.64 0.56 5.82
N LEU A 122 11.70 -0.69 5.34
CA LEU A 122 10.53 -1.56 5.25
C LEU A 122 10.24 -2.26 6.58
N TRP A 123 9.03 -2.07 7.09
CA TRP A 123 8.55 -2.66 8.33
C TRP A 123 7.28 -3.50 8.08
N VAL A 124 7.07 -4.51 8.93
CA VAL A 124 5.85 -5.32 8.97
C VAL A 124 5.29 -5.37 10.38
N THR A 125 3.96 -5.50 10.49
CA THR A 125 3.31 -5.87 11.74
C THR A 125 2.09 -6.73 11.46
N ASN A 126 1.82 -7.70 12.35
CA ASN A 126 0.53 -8.41 12.38
C ASN A 126 -0.51 -7.67 13.24
N GLY A 127 -0.20 -6.43 13.64
CA GLY A 127 -1.04 -5.64 14.51
C GLY A 127 -1.03 -6.08 15.97
N ARG A 128 -0.20 -7.03 16.44
CA ARG A 128 -0.05 -7.30 17.87
C ARG A 128 0.90 -6.27 18.52
N PHE A 129 0.70 -6.00 19.81
CA PHE A 129 1.66 -5.23 20.60
C PHE A 129 3.03 -5.94 20.64
N GLY A 130 4.10 -5.22 20.34
CA GLY A 130 5.46 -5.77 20.20
C GLY A 130 5.66 -6.60 18.93
N GLY A 131 4.71 -6.53 17.99
CA GLY A 131 4.66 -7.37 16.78
C GLY A 131 5.28 -6.72 15.55
N ALA A 132 5.66 -5.44 15.63
CA ALA A 132 6.32 -4.76 14.54
C ALA A 132 7.78 -5.21 14.39
N LYS A 133 8.20 -5.50 13.16
CA LYS A 133 9.55 -5.94 12.83
C LYS A 133 10.04 -5.18 11.61
N GLN A 134 11.26 -4.69 11.66
CA GLN A 134 11.97 -4.26 10.46
C GLN A 134 12.28 -5.50 9.64
N LEU A 135 11.88 -5.50 8.37
CA LEU A 135 12.08 -6.64 7.48
C LEU A 135 13.36 -6.54 6.68
N ALA A 136 13.80 -5.31 6.44
CA ALA A 136 15.02 -5.03 5.74
C ALA A 136 15.56 -3.68 6.23
N GLN A 137 16.85 -3.61 6.54
CA GLN A 137 17.59 -2.33 6.61
C GLN A 137 17.80 -1.80 5.19
N ARG A 138 16.73 -1.74 4.39
CA ARG A 138 16.77 -1.40 2.97
C ARG A 138 15.66 -0.41 2.65
N LEU A 139 15.99 0.47 1.73
CA LEU A 139 15.07 1.39 1.09
C LEU A 139 13.97 0.59 0.38
N ALA A 140 12.72 0.95 0.62
CA ALA A 140 11.60 0.36 -0.10
C ALA A 140 10.66 1.45 -0.61
N ASP A 141 10.34 1.38 -1.88
CA ASP A 141 9.35 2.20 -2.57
C ASP A 141 8.44 1.29 -3.41
N ASN A 142 7.33 1.83 -3.92
CA ASN A 142 6.40 1.14 -4.82
C ASN A 142 5.83 -0.16 -4.24
N LEU A 143 5.42 -0.15 -2.97
CA LEU A 143 4.92 -1.33 -2.28
C LEU A 143 3.62 -1.81 -2.95
N THR A 144 3.61 -3.05 -3.42
CA THR A 144 2.46 -3.63 -4.13
C THR A 144 2.16 -5.04 -3.64
N ALA A 145 0.93 -5.26 -3.16
CA ALA A 145 0.46 -6.59 -2.77
C ALA A 145 0.04 -7.39 -4.00
N VAL A 146 0.62 -8.58 -4.19
CA VAL A 146 0.29 -9.51 -5.27
C VAL A 146 0.12 -10.91 -4.67
N SER A 147 -1.11 -11.43 -4.65
CA SER A 147 -1.42 -12.81 -4.21
C SER A 147 -0.71 -13.27 -2.94
N GLY A 148 -0.78 -12.47 -1.86
CA GLY A 148 -0.15 -12.82 -0.57
C GLY A 148 1.35 -12.54 -0.48
N THR A 149 1.95 -11.93 -1.51
CA THR A 149 3.35 -11.49 -1.52
C THR A 149 3.42 -9.97 -1.64
N LEU A 150 4.29 -9.33 -0.86
CA LEU A 150 4.66 -7.94 -1.08
C LEU A 150 5.74 -7.88 -2.16
N PHE A 151 5.52 -7.05 -3.18
CA PHE A 151 6.56 -6.58 -4.09
C PHE A 151 6.95 -5.15 -3.75
N PHE A 152 8.22 -4.80 -3.95
CA PHE A 152 8.72 -3.45 -3.73
C PHE A 152 10.02 -3.24 -4.52
N THR A 153 10.39 -1.98 -4.71
CA THR A 153 11.68 -1.60 -5.30
C THR A 153 12.63 -1.09 -4.23
N SER A 154 13.89 -1.52 -4.30
CA SER A 154 14.99 -1.00 -3.49
C SER A 154 16.11 -0.51 -4.41
N PRO A 155 16.62 0.72 -4.26
CA PRO A 155 17.84 1.13 -4.92
C PRO A 155 19.07 0.41 -4.33
N GLU A 156 19.95 -0.09 -5.18
CA GLU A 156 21.18 -0.79 -4.81
C GLU A 156 22.31 -0.50 -5.79
N ARG A 157 23.45 0.00 -5.28
CA ARG A 157 24.65 0.26 -6.10
C ARG A 157 24.38 1.09 -7.37
N GLY A 158 23.42 2.02 -7.30
CA GLY A 158 23.02 2.88 -8.43
C GLY A 158 21.98 2.27 -9.37
N ALA A 159 21.46 1.08 -9.07
CA ALA A 159 20.41 0.40 -9.82
C ALA A 159 19.10 0.35 -9.04
N ASN A 160 17.95 0.25 -9.72
CA ASN A 160 16.70 -0.16 -9.08
C ASN A 160 16.62 -1.68 -9.08
N VAL A 161 16.23 -2.27 -7.95
CA VAL A 161 16.11 -3.72 -7.80
C VAL A 161 14.69 -4.06 -7.36
N LEU A 162 14.05 -4.99 -8.07
CA LEU A 162 12.76 -5.54 -7.70
C LEU A 162 12.96 -6.63 -6.66
N TRP A 163 12.23 -6.52 -5.56
CA TRP A 163 12.22 -7.46 -4.46
C TRP A 163 10.82 -7.99 -4.21
N ARG A 164 10.77 -9.15 -3.55
CA ARG A 164 9.55 -9.72 -2.99
C ARG A 164 9.73 -10.11 -1.53
N SER A 165 8.65 -10.15 -0.77
CA SER A 165 8.64 -10.58 0.61
C SER A 165 7.32 -11.20 1.04
N ASP A 166 7.39 -12.27 1.84
CA ASP A 166 6.26 -12.83 2.58
C ASP A 166 6.08 -12.21 3.98
N GLY A 167 6.94 -11.26 4.36
CA GLY A 167 6.97 -10.65 5.68
C GLY A 167 7.87 -11.37 6.69
N THR A 168 8.81 -12.18 6.23
CA THR A 168 9.92 -12.73 7.00
C THR A 168 11.26 -12.36 6.37
N PRO A 169 12.35 -12.23 7.14
CA PRO A 169 13.68 -12.02 6.58
C PRO A 169 14.07 -13.12 5.57
N GLU A 170 13.75 -14.38 5.87
CA GLU A 170 14.08 -15.53 5.02
C GLU A 170 13.28 -15.56 3.72
N GLY A 171 12.02 -15.14 3.77
CA GLY A 171 11.15 -15.01 2.60
C GLY A 171 11.31 -13.71 1.82
N THR A 172 12.31 -12.88 2.17
CA THR A 172 12.63 -11.64 1.46
C THR A 172 13.77 -11.85 0.49
N ALA A 173 13.47 -11.75 -0.80
CA ALA A 173 14.41 -12.11 -1.85
C ALA A 173 14.36 -11.14 -3.02
N GLN A 174 15.53 -10.94 -3.63
CA GLN A 174 15.67 -10.21 -4.87
C GLN A 174 15.00 -11.00 -6.00
N VAL A 175 14.20 -10.31 -6.81
CA VAL A 175 13.59 -10.86 -8.02
C VAL A 175 14.51 -10.60 -9.20
N ALA A 176 14.82 -9.32 -9.47
CA ALA A 176 15.65 -8.90 -10.60
C ALA A 176 16.18 -7.49 -10.40
N VAL A 177 17.32 -7.19 -11.03
CA VAL A 177 17.75 -5.79 -11.22
C VAL A 177 16.93 -5.20 -12.37
N ILE A 178 16.26 -4.08 -12.14
CA ILE A 178 15.30 -3.44 -13.05
C ILE A 178 15.70 -2.01 -13.39
N ASN A 179 16.92 -1.86 -13.92
CA ASN A 179 17.46 -0.57 -14.33
C ASN A 179 16.47 0.16 -15.24
N ALA A 180 16.11 1.39 -14.87
CA ALA A 180 15.75 2.37 -15.87
C ALA A 180 17.03 2.65 -16.68
N GLY A 181 16.97 2.71 -18.01
CA GLY A 181 18.11 3.01 -18.87
C GLY A 181 18.94 4.24 -18.45
N GLY A 182 19.97 4.62 -19.21
CA GLY A 182 20.94 5.66 -18.85
C GLY A 182 20.38 7.06 -18.49
N PRO A 183 21.26 8.07 -18.33
CA PRO A 183 20.88 9.42 -17.88
C PRO A 183 19.65 9.97 -18.61
N GLY A 184 18.58 10.28 -17.86
CA GLY A 184 17.30 10.75 -18.41
C GLY A 184 16.19 9.69 -18.50
N SER A 185 16.47 8.43 -18.19
CA SER A 185 15.43 7.39 -18.11
C SER A 185 14.52 7.58 -16.89
N THR A 186 13.25 7.24 -17.07
CA THR A 186 12.27 7.28 -15.98
C THR A 186 12.43 5.99 -15.14
N GLY A 187 12.64 6.15 -13.83
CA GLY A 187 12.64 5.05 -12.86
C GLY A 187 11.39 4.19 -12.96
N PRO A 188 11.36 2.97 -12.41
CA PRO A 188 10.18 2.11 -12.49
C PRO A 188 8.95 2.79 -11.87
N PHE A 189 7.79 2.63 -12.50
CA PHE A 189 6.54 3.27 -12.04
C PHE A 189 5.30 2.48 -12.46
N GLY A 190 4.12 2.90 -11.98
CA GLY A 190 2.84 2.31 -12.38
C GLY A 190 2.59 0.90 -11.85
N PHE A 191 3.27 0.51 -10.78
CA PHE A 191 3.15 -0.82 -10.18
C PHE A 191 1.71 -1.16 -9.82
N THR A 192 1.21 -2.28 -10.37
CA THR A 192 -0.18 -2.70 -10.24
C THR A 192 -0.26 -4.22 -10.19
N ALA A 193 -1.03 -4.75 -9.25
CA ALA A 193 -1.36 -6.17 -9.21
C ALA A 193 -2.48 -6.48 -10.20
N VAL A 194 -2.27 -7.41 -11.13
CA VAL A 194 -3.27 -7.85 -12.11
C VAL A 194 -3.22 -9.36 -12.21
N GLY A 195 -4.34 -10.03 -11.91
CA GLY A 195 -4.45 -11.48 -12.07
C GLY A 195 -3.35 -12.29 -11.36
N GLY A 196 -2.90 -11.81 -10.21
CA GLY A 196 -1.84 -12.44 -9.42
C GLY A 196 -0.41 -12.25 -9.91
N ARG A 197 -0.18 -11.30 -10.82
CA ARG A 197 1.16 -10.86 -11.26
C ARG A 197 1.33 -9.36 -11.04
N LEU A 198 2.59 -8.94 -10.97
CA LEU A 198 2.95 -7.53 -10.90
C LEU A 198 3.15 -6.96 -12.31
N PHE A 199 2.43 -5.90 -12.63
CA PHE A 199 2.60 -5.11 -13.86
C PHE A 199 3.21 -3.77 -13.51
N PHE A 200 4.15 -3.28 -14.31
CA PHE A 200 4.79 -1.98 -14.11
C PHE A 200 5.46 -1.48 -15.39
N PHE A 201 5.77 -0.20 -15.42
CA PHE A 201 6.47 0.44 -16.53
C PHE A 201 7.95 0.68 -16.20
N LEU A 202 8.81 0.51 -17.21
CA LEU A 202 10.22 0.87 -17.18
C LEU A 202 10.55 1.77 -18.37
N GLY A 203 11.45 2.74 -18.18
CA GLY A 203 12.07 3.44 -19.31
C GLY A 203 12.94 2.50 -20.13
N ASP A 204 12.74 2.48 -21.45
CA ASP A 204 13.41 1.57 -22.39
C ASP A 204 14.37 2.36 -23.29
N ASP A 205 15.52 1.77 -23.62
CA ASP A 205 16.63 2.43 -24.33
C ASP A 205 16.53 2.32 -25.87
N GLY A 206 15.52 1.60 -26.38
CA GLY A 206 15.40 1.18 -27.77
C GLY A 206 14.35 1.90 -28.65
N ASN A 207 14.15 3.21 -28.49
CA ASN A 207 13.18 4.10 -29.21
C ASN A 207 11.78 4.24 -28.61
N GLN A 208 11.33 3.34 -27.74
CA GLN A 208 10.09 3.48 -26.99
C GLN A 208 10.43 4.05 -25.61
N MET A 209 10.00 5.27 -25.29
CA MET A 209 10.45 5.94 -24.05
C MET A 209 10.10 5.15 -22.77
N ILE A 210 9.09 4.27 -22.83
CA ILE A 210 8.56 3.45 -21.74
C ILE A 210 8.08 2.10 -22.30
N ALA A 211 8.25 1.02 -21.54
CA ALA A 211 7.72 -0.31 -21.82
C ALA A 211 7.01 -0.94 -20.62
N LEU A 212 5.99 -1.75 -20.90
CA LEU A 212 5.23 -2.53 -19.92
C LEU A 212 5.95 -3.85 -19.64
N TYR A 213 6.15 -4.12 -18.36
CA TYR A 213 6.73 -5.35 -17.84
C TYR A 213 5.75 -6.08 -16.93
N VAL A 214 5.91 -7.39 -16.87
CA VAL A 214 5.20 -8.28 -15.96
C VAL A 214 6.20 -9.10 -15.16
N SER A 215 5.91 -9.35 -13.89
CA SER A 215 6.65 -10.27 -13.04
C SER A 215 5.73 -11.19 -12.25
N ASP A 216 6.08 -12.47 -12.19
CA ASP A 216 5.50 -13.45 -11.26
C ASP A 216 6.29 -13.55 -9.93
N GLY A 217 7.30 -12.71 -9.74
CA GLY A 217 8.20 -12.76 -8.59
C GLY A 217 9.43 -13.62 -8.77
N THR A 218 9.64 -14.23 -9.93
CA THR A 218 10.88 -14.94 -10.26
C THR A 218 11.71 -14.14 -11.27
N THR A 219 13.02 -14.36 -11.30
CA THR A 219 13.91 -13.72 -12.28
C THR A 219 13.53 -14.09 -13.72
N THR A 220 13.14 -15.35 -13.96
CA THR A 220 12.75 -15.86 -15.27
C THR A 220 11.35 -15.42 -15.71
N GLY A 221 10.45 -15.18 -14.75
CA GLY A 221 9.09 -14.71 -15.01
C GLY A 221 8.97 -13.20 -15.12
N MET A 222 10.09 -12.47 -15.22
CA MET A 222 10.11 -11.05 -15.59
C MET A 222 10.16 -10.91 -17.11
N ILE A 223 9.09 -10.35 -17.71
CA ILE A 223 8.92 -10.31 -19.17
C ILE A 223 8.50 -8.91 -19.60
N LYS A 224 9.18 -8.37 -20.63
CA LYS A 224 8.72 -7.18 -21.37
C LYS A 224 7.57 -7.60 -22.27
N VAL A 225 6.36 -7.10 -22.01
CA VAL A 225 5.17 -7.52 -22.77
C VAL A 225 4.93 -6.63 -23.98
N ALA A 226 5.18 -5.32 -23.87
CA ALA A 226 5.06 -4.37 -24.97
C ALA A 226 5.85 -3.10 -24.67
N GLY A 227 6.42 -2.45 -25.69
CA GLY A 227 7.00 -1.12 -25.53
C GLY A 227 5.99 -0.04 -25.89
N LEU A 228 5.16 0.32 -24.91
CA LEU A 228 4.06 1.27 -25.09
C LEU A 228 4.21 2.38 -24.06
N GLY A 229 4.08 3.63 -24.50
CA GLY A 229 4.20 4.81 -23.65
C GLY A 229 3.03 4.94 -22.69
N GLY A 230 3.03 4.22 -21.57
CA GLY A 230 1.88 4.15 -20.66
C GLY A 230 1.93 5.12 -19.48
N MET A 231 0.75 5.51 -18.97
CA MET A 231 0.62 6.34 -17.75
C MET A 231 -0.03 5.61 -16.56
N TRP A 232 -0.96 4.68 -16.81
CA TRP A 232 -1.75 4.02 -15.76
C TRP A 232 -2.01 2.57 -16.13
N ILE A 233 -2.15 1.71 -15.12
CA ILE A 233 -2.57 0.31 -15.26
C ILE A 233 -3.72 0.07 -14.29
N VAL A 234 -4.74 -0.65 -14.74
CA VAL A 234 -5.87 -1.06 -13.91
C VAL A 234 -6.11 -2.55 -14.12
N ASP A 235 -6.38 -3.27 -13.02
CA ASP A 235 -6.86 -4.64 -13.07
C ASP A 235 -8.35 -4.67 -13.42
N ALA A 236 -8.68 -5.28 -14.55
CA ALA A 236 -10.04 -5.53 -14.98
C ALA A 236 -10.30 -7.05 -14.99
N GLY A 237 -10.40 -7.64 -13.80
CA GLY A 237 -10.73 -9.06 -13.63
C GLY A 237 -9.61 -10.00 -14.10
N GLY A 238 -8.35 -9.64 -13.83
CA GLY A 238 -7.17 -10.41 -14.22
C GLY A 238 -6.56 -10.02 -15.56
N VAL A 239 -7.14 -9.02 -16.23
CA VAL A 239 -6.62 -8.43 -17.47
C VAL A 239 -6.16 -7.01 -17.19
N ALA A 240 -4.95 -6.67 -17.61
CA ALA A 240 -4.42 -5.32 -17.46
C ALA A 240 -5.06 -4.44 -18.54
N LEU A 241 -5.72 -3.37 -18.12
CA LEU A 241 -6.10 -2.26 -18.99
C LEU A 241 -5.15 -1.09 -18.74
N PHE A 242 -4.64 -0.51 -19.80
CA PHE A 242 -3.71 0.61 -19.74
C PHE A 242 -3.84 1.44 -20.99
N SER A 243 -3.39 2.69 -20.93
CA SER A 243 -3.43 3.60 -22.07
C SER A 243 -2.05 4.10 -22.41
N ASP A 244 -1.77 4.25 -23.69
CA ASP A 244 -0.76 5.18 -24.14
C ASP A 244 -1.38 6.57 -24.44
N ARG A 245 -0.63 7.46 -25.10
CA ARG A 245 -1.12 8.81 -25.43
C ARG A 245 -2.34 8.83 -26.34
N GLN A 246 -2.52 7.83 -27.18
CA GLN A 246 -3.53 7.81 -28.23
C GLN A 246 -4.42 6.57 -28.22
N HIS A 247 -4.07 5.54 -27.45
CA HIS A 247 -4.73 4.25 -27.52
C HIS A 247 -5.02 3.65 -26.15
N LEU A 248 -6.15 2.98 -26.04
CA LEU A 248 -6.47 2.08 -24.95
C LEU A 248 -6.02 0.66 -25.33
N TRP A 249 -5.35 -0.03 -24.41
CA TRP A 249 -4.80 -1.36 -24.59
C TRP A 249 -5.34 -2.33 -23.55
N ARG A 250 -5.28 -3.62 -23.89
CA ARG A 250 -5.38 -4.72 -22.94
C ARG A 250 -4.15 -5.61 -23.00
N SER A 251 -3.83 -6.26 -21.88
CA SER A 251 -2.82 -7.31 -21.82
C SER A 251 -3.21 -8.40 -20.83
N ASP A 252 -3.03 -9.66 -21.23
CA ASP A 252 -3.03 -10.82 -20.33
C ASP A 252 -1.64 -11.07 -19.70
N GLY A 253 -0.72 -10.12 -19.83
CA GLY A 253 0.65 -10.22 -19.36
C GLY A 253 1.59 -11.03 -20.25
N THR A 254 1.20 -11.29 -21.50
CA THR A 254 2.09 -11.80 -22.55
C THR A 254 2.12 -10.85 -23.74
N SER A 255 3.17 -10.88 -24.54
CA SER A 255 3.22 -10.07 -25.77
C SER A 255 2.12 -10.44 -26.76
N ALA A 256 1.80 -11.74 -26.90
CA ALA A 256 0.77 -12.22 -27.82
C ALA A 256 -0.66 -11.83 -27.38
N GLY A 257 -0.92 -11.81 -26.07
CA GLY A 257 -2.19 -11.37 -25.51
C GLY A 257 -2.29 -9.87 -25.27
N THR A 258 -1.30 -9.08 -25.72
CA THR A 258 -1.33 -7.62 -25.66
C THR A 258 -1.84 -7.05 -26.98
N SER A 259 -2.92 -6.27 -26.91
CA SER A 259 -3.57 -5.73 -28.11
C SER A 259 -4.27 -4.40 -27.81
N GLN A 260 -4.33 -3.56 -28.83
CA GLN A 260 -5.07 -2.31 -28.79
C GLN A 260 -6.57 -2.61 -28.77
N LEU A 261 -7.30 -1.89 -27.94
CA LEU A 261 -8.76 -1.94 -27.85
C LEU A 261 -9.43 -0.81 -28.64
N ALA A 262 -8.89 0.40 -28.55
CA ALA A 262 -9.48 1.58 -29.18
C ALA A 262 -8.45 2.70 -29.35
N ASP A 263 -8.67 3.54 -30.36
CA ASP A 263 -8.09 4.88 -30.42
C ASP A 263 -8.87 5.80 -29.47
N VAL A 264 -8.16 6.53 -28.61
CA VAL A 264 -8.70 7.48 -27.62
C VAL A 264 -8.07 8.87 -27.75
N GLY A 265 -7.07 9.03 -28.62
CA GLY A 265 -6.52 10.32 -29.01
C GLY A 265 -7.29 10.91 -30.20
N SER A 266 -7.64 12.19 -30.10
CA SER A 266 -8.15 13.01 -31.22
C SER A 266 -7.02 13.62 -32.01
#